data_AF-A0A5B9QC33-F1
#
_entry.id   AF-A0A5B9QC33-F1
#
_cell.length_a   1.000
_cell.length_b   1.000
_cell.length_c   1.000
_cell.angle_alpha   90.00
_cell.angle_beta   90.00
_cell.angle_gamma   90.00
#
_symmetry.space_group_name_H-M   'P 1'
#
loop_
_entity.id
_entity.type
_entity.pdbx_description
1 polymer ?
#
loop_
_entity_poly.entity_id
_entity_poly.type
_entity_poly.pdbx_seq_one_letter_code
_entity_poly.pdbx_strand_id
1 'polypeptide(L)'
;MVTRGYPSVSYIYEAARTIEYQEKPAHLYYFGDRDPSGVDIDRFVEERIREIAPKVELYFHRIAVTEEQIDQYQLPTRPTKKTDSRSKSFKGESVEVDAIAPDTLRELCESCITEHLDNFAYQRLLKAEQAERETLATMIENMGGAA
;
A
#
# COMPACT_ATOMS: atom_id res chain seq x y z
N MET A 1 -3.22 7.96 -2.80
CA MET A 1 -3.93 7.98 -4.09
C MET A 1 -4.81 6.75 -4.16
N VAL A 2 -6.12 6.90 -4.40
CA VAL A 2 -7.01 5.75 -4.63
C VAL A 2 -7.45 5.77 -6.09
N THR A 3 -7.11 4.75 -6.84
CA THR A 3 -7.43 4.64 -8.27
C THR A 3 -8.33 3.44 -8.50
N ARG A 4 -9.38 3.61 -9.32
CA ARG A 4 -10.25 2.51 -9.77
C ARG A 4 -9.89 2.17 -11.21
N GLY A 5 -8.70 1.60 -11.42
CA GLY A 5 -8.09 1.40 -12.73
C GLY A 5 -7.02 2.45 -13.06
N TYR A 6 -6.85 2.79 -14.34
CA TYR A 6 -5.85 3.78 -14.75
C TYR A 6 -6.16 5.16 -14.15
N PRO A 7 -5.22 5.78 -13.41
CA PRO A 7 -5.38 7.15 -12.97
C PRO A 7 -5.44 8.12 -14.15
N SER A 8 -6.19 9.21 -13.99
CA SER A 8 -6.15 10.30 -14.95
C SER A 8 -4.77 10.97 -14.94
N VAL A 9 -4.33 11.45 -16.11
CA VAL A 9 -3.03 12.13 -16.26
C VAL A 9 -2.94 13.34 -15.32
N SER A 10 -4.03 14.11 -15.19
CA SER A 10 -4.09 15.25 -14.27
C SER A 10 -3.87 14.85 -12.81
N TYR A 11 -4.36 13.68 -12.40
CA TYR A 11 -4.19 13.20 -11.04
C TYR A 11 -2.73 12.76 -10.78
N ILE A 12 -2.10 12.08 -11.74
CA ILE A 12 -0.66 11.75 -11.66
C ILE A 12 0.17 13.03 -11.60
N TYR A 13 -0.19 14.05 -12.38
CA TYR A 13 0.50 15.33 -12.40
C TYR A 13 0.45 16.03 -11.04
N GLU A 14 -0.73 16.18 -10.45
CA GLU A 14 -0.91 16.74 -9.10
C GLU A 14 -0.08 15.96 -8.06
N ALA A 15 -0.12 14.63 -8.10
CA ALA A 15 0.66 13.79 -7.20
C ALA A 15 2.18 13.98 -7.38
N ALA A 16 2.68 13.96 -8.62
CA ALA A 16 4.09 14.14 -8.93
C ALA A 16 4.59 15.54 -8.50
N ARG A 17 3.79 16.59 -8.71
CA ARG A 17 4.12 17.95 -8.26
C ARG A 17 4.14 18.07 -6.74
N THR A 18 3.20 17.41 -6.07
CA THR A 18 3.18 17.34 -4.59
C THR A 18 4.43 16.66 -4.07
N ILE A 19 4.82 15.54 -4.68
CA ILE A 19 6.04 14.79 -4.35
C ILE A 19 7.28 15.67 -4.57
N GLU A 20 7.39 16.33 -5.73
CA GLU A 20 8.52 17.21 -6.06
C GLU A 20 8.67 18.37 -5.06
N TYR A 21 7.55 18.95 -4.62
CA TYR A 21 7.55 20.05 -3.66
C TYR A 21 8.07 19.65 -2.27
N GLN A 22 8.01 18.37 -1.88
CA GLN A 22 8.48 17.94 -0.56
C GLN A 22 10.01 17.92 -0.44
N GLU A 23 10.75 17.95 -1.57
CA GLU A 23 12.22 17.92 -1.62
C GLU A 23 12.84 16.79 -0.76
N LYS A 24 12.17 15.64 -0.72
CA LYS A 24 12.59 14.43 0.01
C LYS A 24 12.48 13.20 -0.89
N PRO A 25 13.23 12.12 -0.60
CA PRO A 25 12.98 10.83 -1.21
C PRO A 25 11.52 10.41 -1.01
N ALA A 26 10.92 9.87 -2.06
CA ALA A 26 9.51 9.51 -2.07
C ALA A 26 9.36 8.00 -2.26
N HIS A 27 8.69 7.36 -1.30
CA HIS A 27 8.30 5.95 -1.40
C HIS A 27 6.82 5.85 -1.80
N LEU A 28 6.56 5.24 -2.95
CA LEU A 28 5.21 5.03 -3.46
C LEU A 28 4.84 3.55 -3.33
N TYR A 29 3.93 3.27 -2.40
CA TYR A 29 3.40 1.94 -2.15
C TYR A 29 2.10 1.72 -2.91
N TYR A 30 2.08 0.70 -3.76
CA TYR A 30 0.94 0.36 -4.61
C TYR A 30 0.28 -0.94 -4.15
N PHE A 31 -1.03 -0.87 -3.97
CA PHE A 31 -1.92 -1.98 -3.66
C PHE A 31 -2.94 -2.08 -4.79
N GLY A 32 -2.90 -3.17 -5.54
CA GLY A 32 -3.84 -3.38 -6.62
C GLY A 32 -3.77 -4.79 -7.18
N ASP A 33 -4.69 -5.07 -8.10
CA ASP A 33 -4.86 -6.41 -8.65
C ASP A 33 -3.60 -6.86 -9.40
N ARG A 34 -3.36 -8.16 -9.35
CA ARG A 34 -2.37 -8.82 -10.18
C ARG A 34 -3.06 -9.39 -11.40
N ASP A 35 -3.13 -8.61 -12.46
CA ASP A 35 -3.57 -9.06 -13.78
C ASP A 35 -2.77 -8.30 -14.88
N PRO A 36 -2.94 -8.61 -16.18
CA PRO A 36 -2.20 -7.91 -17.24
C PRO A 36 -2.38 -6.39 -17.23
N SER A 37 -3.55 -5.87 -16.82
CA SER A 37 -3.80 -4.44 -16.70
C SER A 37 -3.20 -3.85 -15.43
N GLY A 38 -3.33 -4.53 -14.29
CA GLY A 38 -2.79 -4.10 -13.00
C GLY A 38 -1.28 -3.93 -13.07
N VAL A 39 -0.55 -4.87 -13.67
CA VAL A 39 0.91 -4.73 -13.82
C VAL A 39 1.29 -3.59 -14.75
N ASP A 40 0.50 -3.34 -15.80
CA ASP A 40 0.73 -2.23 -16.71
C ASP A 40 0.44 -0.87 -16.05
N ILE A 41 -0.58 -0.79 -15.19
CA ILE A 41 -0.93 0.43 -14.44
C ILE A 41 0.22 0.84 -13.53
N ASP A 42 0.84 -0.08 -12.78
CA ASP A 42 1.99 0.23 -11.91
C ASP A 42 3.11 0.88 -12.71
N ARG A 43 3.52 0.24 -13.80
CA ARG A 43 4.56 0.75 -14.69
C ARG A 43 4.20 2.13 -15.24
N PHE A 44 2.97 2.28 -15.72
CA PHE A 44 2.49 3.55 -16.28
C PHE A 44 2.53 4.68 -15.24
N VAL A 45 2.11 4.41 -14.00
CA VAL A 45 2.15 5.41 -12.91
C VAL A 45 3.59 5.77 -12.59
N GLU A 46 4.47 4.79 -12.43
CA GLU A 46 5.88 5.02 -12.13
C GLU A 46 6.56 5.87 -13.21
N GLU A 47 6.44 5.45 -14.48
CA GLU A 47 7.03 6.16 -15.63
C GLU A 47 6.55 7.61 -15.68
N ARG A 48 5.24 7.85 -15.50
CA ARG A 48 4.69 9.22 -15.56
C ARG A 48 5.12 10.10 -14.40
N ILE A 49 5.20 9.58 -13.19
CA ILE A 49 5.72 10.38 -12.06
C ILE A 49 7.19 10.73 -12.30
N ARG A 50 8.01 9.78 -12.78
CA ARG A 50 9.43 10.03 -13.11
C ARG A 50 9.60 11.04 -14.24
N GLU A 51 8.73 11.02 -15.24
CA GLU A 51 8.75 12.02 -16.33
C GLU A 51 8.40 13.44 -15.83
N ILE A 52 7.42 13.56 -14.93
CA ILE A 52 6.95 14.85 -14.42
C ILE A 52 7.88 15.42 -13.36
N ALA A 53 8.46 14.57 -12.50
CA ALA A 53 9.32 14.93 -11.39
C ALA A 53 10.70 14.22 -11.47
N PRO A 54 11.51 14.48 -12.52
CA PRO A 54 12.72 13.71 -12.82
C PRO A 54 13.86 13.89 -11.80
N LYS A 55 13.78 14.93 -10.96
CA LYS A 55 14.78 15.21 -9.93
C LYS A 55 14.48 14.51 -8.60
N VAL A 56 13.29 13.93 -8.44
CA VAL A 56 12.90 13.25 -7.21
C VAL A 56 13.52 11.86 -7.17
N GLU A 57 14.12 11.53 -6.03
CA GLU A 57 14.49 10.17 -5.70
C GLU A 57 13.22 9.35 -5.37
N LEU A 58 12.66 8.69 -6.39
CA LEU A 58 11.42 7.92 -6.29
C LEU A 58 11.71 6.42 -6.17
N TYR A 59 11.13 5.80 -5.14
CA TYR A 59 11.08 4.36 -4.91
C TYR A 59 9.64 3.86 -5.10
N PHE A 60 9.41 3.00 -6.10
CA PHE A 60 8.10 2.42 -6.37
C PHE A 60 8.06 0.97 -5.86
N HIS A 61 7.03 0.64 -5.08
CA HIS A 61 6.87 -0.68 -4.46
C HIS A 61 5.47 -1.21 -4.70
N ARG A 62 5.34 -2.35 -5.38
CA ARG A 62 4.09 -3.13 -5.39
C ARG A 62 4.04 -3.98 -4.13
N ILE A 63 3.09 -3.69 -3.24
CA ILE A 63 2.94 -4.38 -1.94
C ILE A 63 1.88 -5.48 -2.01
N ALA A 64 0.85 -5.28 -2.82
CA ALA A 64 -0.14 -6.32 -3.11
C ALA A 64 -0.66 -6.16 -4.54
N VAL A 65 -0.98 -7.23 -5.26
CA VAL A 65 -0.72 -8.65 -4.94
C VAL A 65 0.58 -9.12 -5.62
N THR A 66 1.50 -9.74 -4.87
CA THR A 66 2.74 -10.34 -5.43
C THR A 66 2.58 -11.85 -5.67
N GLU A 67 3.47 -12.47 -6.46
CA GLU A 67 3.42 -13.92 -6.70
C GLU A 67 3.64 -14.72 -5.41
N GLU A 68 4.56 -14.27 -4.57
CA GLU A 68 4.87 -14.91 -3.29
C GLU A 68 3.66 -14.90 -2.35
N GLN A 69 2.87 -13.82 -2.35
CA GLN A 69 1.65 -13.71 -1.56
C GLN A 69 0.56 -14.67 -2.05
N ILE A 70 0.48 -14.95 -3.35
CA ILE A 70 -0.47 -15.91 -3.92
C ILE A 70 -0.21 -17.30 -3.34
N ASP A 71 1.05 -17.73 -3.36
CA ASP A 71 1.45 -19.04 -2.83
C ASP A 71 1.35 -19.10 -1.30
N GLN A 72 1.80 -18.05 -0.61
CA GLN A 72 1.82 -17.98 0.86
C GLN A 72 0.42 -17.96 1.47
N TYR A 73 -0.51 -17.18 0.90
CA TYR A 73 -1.87 -17.04 1.40
C TYR A 73 -2.87 -17.97 0.72
N GLN A 74 -2.40 -18.81 -0.22
CA GLN A 74 -3.24 -19.71 -1.02
C GLN A 74 -4.42 -18.98 -1.66
N LEU A 75 -4.13 -17.82 -2.25
CA LEU A 75 -5.17 -16.93 -2.77
C LEU A 75 -5.93 -17.59 -3.93
N PRO A 76 -7.26 -17.39 -4.03
CA PRO A 76 -8.03 -17.89 -5.16
C PRO A 76 -7.55 -17.25 -6.46
N THR A 77 -7.06 -18.08 -7.38
CA THR A 77 -6.52 -17.62 -8.65
C THR A 77 -7.50 -17.86 -9.79
N ARG A 78 -7.42 -17.00 -10.82
CA ARG A 78 -8.19 -17.16 -12.06
C ARG A 78 -7.25 -17.30 -13.25
N PRO A 79 -7.56 -18.19 -14.21
CA PRO A 79 -6.78 -18.28 -15.44
C PRO A 79 -6.91 -16.98 -16.22
N THR A 80 -5.76 -16.37 -16.52
CA THR A 80 -5.68 -15.11 -17.24
C THR A 80 -6.24 -15.27 -18.66
N LYS A 81 -7.23 -14.46 -19.04
CA LYS A 81 -7.85 -14.53 -20.38
C LYS A 81 -6.80 -14.24 -21.46
N LYS A 82 -6.49 -15.25 -22.27
CA LYS A 82 -5.48 -15.22 -23.37
C LYS A 82 -5.84 -14.28 -24.54
N THR A 83 -7.01 -13.64 -24.53
CA THR A 83 -7.49 -12.78 -25.62
C THR A 83 -7.13 -11.30 -25.45
N ASP A 84 -6.56 -10.89 -24.32
CA ASP A 84 -6.07 -9.51 -24.16
C ASP A 84 -4.74 -9.36 -24.89
N SER A 85 -4.59 -8.35 -25.76
CA SER A 85 -3.32 -8.08 -26.43
C SER A 85 -2.17 -7.87 -25.45
N ARG A 86 -2.49 -7.49 -24.20
CA ARG A 86 -1.57 -7.27 -23.08
C ARG A 86 -1.17 -8.56 -22.35
N SER A 87 -1.86 -9.68 -22.58
CA SER A 87 -1.56 -10.96 -21.93
C SER A 87 -0.37 -11.69 -22.55
N LYS A 88 0.24 -11.19 -23.64
CA LYS A 88 1.35 -11.87 -24.32
C LYS A 88 2.65 -11.89 -23.51
N SER A 89 2.87 -10.90 -22.64
CA SER A 89 4.05 -10.81 -21.76
C SER A 89 3.75 -11.16 -20.31
N PHE A 90 2.48 -11.25 -19.92
CA PHE A 90 2.08 -11.61 -18.56
C PHE A 90 2.11 -13.14 -18.40
N LYS A 91 2.99 -13.62 -17.54
CA LYS A 91 3.00 -15.00 -17.06
C LYS A 91 2.41 -15.00 -15.65
N GLY A 92 1.48 -15.92 -15.40
CA GLY A 92 0.87 -16.10 -14.09
C GLY A 92 -0.65 -16.05 -14.11
N GLU A 93 -1.21 -16.19 -12.92
CA GLU A 93 -2.64 -16.18 -12.68
C GLU A 93 -3.12 -14.80 -12.27
N SER A 94 -4.40 -14.52 -12.51
CA SER A 94 -4.99 -13.25 -12.13
C SER A 94 -5.56 -13.33 -10.72
N VAL A 95 -5.19 -12.39 -9.85
CA VAL A 95 -5.65 -12.33 -8.45
C VAL A 95 -6.03 -10.90 -8.08
N GLU A 96 -7.22 -10.75 -7.52
CA GLU A 96 -7.75 -9.48 -7.04
C GLU A 96 -7.19 -9.15 -5.65
N VAL A 97 -6.97 -7.87 -5.34
CA VAL A 97 -6.41 -7.46 -4.04
C VAL A 97 -7.33 -7.79 -2.88
N ASP A 98 -8.65 -7.82 -3.12
CA ASP A 98 -9.66 -8.17 -2.14
C ASP A 98 -9.68 -9.67 -1.78
N ALA A 99 -8.92 -10.49 -2.51
CA ALA A 99 -8.67 -11.88 -2.15
C ALA A 99 -7.80 -11.99 -0.88
N ILE A 100 -6.99 -10.97 -0.57
CA ILE A 100 -6.22 -10.90 0.67
C ILE A 100 -7.13 -10.47 1.81
N ALA A 101 -7.01 -11.13 2.96
CA ALA A 101 -7.80 -10.79 4.14
C ALA A 101 -7.61 -9.31 4.54
N PRO A 102 -8.69 -8.59 4.91
CA PRO A 102 -8.60 -7.17 5.25
C PRO A 102 -7.61 -6.84 6.37
N ASP A 103 -7.48 -7.72 7.36
CA ASP A 103 -6.54 -7.54 8.47
C ASP A 103 -5.09 -7.61 7.96
N THR A 104 -4.77 -8.56 7.08
CA THR A 104 -3.47 -8.67 6.42
C THR A 104 -3.16 -7.46 5.54
N LEU A 105 -4.13 -6.91 4.81
CA LEU A 105 -3.93 -5.67 4.05
C LEU A 105 -3.61 -4.48 4.95
N ARG A 106 -4.24 -4.39 6.14
CA ARG A 106 -3.93 -3.36 7.13
C ARG A 106 -2.51 -3.54 7.66
N GLU A 107 -2.11 -4.76 8.01
CA GLU A 107 -0.76 -5.07 8.48
C GLU A 107 0.30 -4.71 7.44
N LEU A 108 0.07 -5.04 6.16
CA LEU A 108 0.97 -4.66 5.06
C LEU A 108 1.09 -3.13 4.96
N CYS A 109 -0.04 -2.42 4.97
CA CYS A 109 -0.04 -0.96 4.93
C CYS A 109 0.69 -0.34 6.13
N GLU A 110 0.45 -0.85 7.33
CA GLU A 110 1.11 -0.41 8.56
C GLU A 110 2.62 -0.66 8.50
N SER A 111 3.06 -1.81 7.99
CA SER A 111 4.49 -2.11 7.82
C SER A 111 5.18 -1.10 6.89
N CYS A 112 4.54 -0.75 5.76
CA CYS A 112 5.08 0.22 4.82
C CYS A 112 5.21 1.63 5.42
N ILE A 113 4.31 2.00 6.33
CA ILE A 113 4.40 3.30 7.01
C ILE A 113 5.46 3.27 8.10
N THR A 114 5.44 2.23 8.93
CA THR A 114 6.30 2.12 10.12
C THR A 114 7.76 1.89 9.76
N GLU A 115 8.08 1.34 8.59
CA GLU A 115 9.44 1.19 8.07
C GLU A 115 10.19 2.53 7.95
N HIS A 116 9.47 3.64 7.70
CA HIS A 116 10.06 4.98 7.57
C HIS A 116 10.16 5.74 8.89
N LEU A 117 9.68 5.15 9.99
CA LEU A 117 9.72 5.78 11.31
C LEU A 117 11.01 5.42 12.04
N ASP A 118 11.48 6.34 12.88
CA ASP A 118 12.51 6.01 13.87
C ASP A 118 11.94 4.96 14.82
N ASN A 119 12.46 3.73 14.72
CA ASN A 119 11.90 2.59 15.45
C ASN A 119 11.97 2.81 16.96
N PHE A 120 13.03 3.43 17.48
CA PHE A 120 13.16 3.69 18.91
C PHE A 120 12.11 4.70 19.39
N ALA A 121 11.93 5.81 18.67
CA ALA A 121 10.92 6.81 18.97
C ALA A 121 9.50 6.22 18.84
N TYR A 122 9.25 5.42 17.81
CA TYR A 122 7.97 4.76 17.58
C TYR A 122 7.63 3.79 18.71
N GLN A 123 8.55 2.89 19.08
CA GLN A 123 8.35 1.94 20.17
C GLN A 123 8.18 2.64 21.52
N ARG A 124 8.89 3.75 21.75
CA ARG A 124 8.71 4.57 22.95
C ARG A 124 7.32 5.19 23.00
N LEU A 125 6.82 5.70 21.87
CA LEU A 125 5.47 6.27 21.78
C LEU A 125 4.39 5.21 22.06
N LEU A 126 4.50 4.02 21.46
CA LEU A 126 3.57 2.92 21.68
C LEU A 126 3.52 2.49 23.15
N LYS A 127 4.67 2.42 23.82
CA LYS A 127 4.71 2.11 25.27
C LYS A 127 4.02 3.17 26.12
N ALA A 128 4.17 4.46 25.76
CA ALA A 128 3.50 5.54 26.46
C ALA A 128 1.99 5.47 26.24
N GLU A 129 1.54 5.29 24.99
CA GLU A 129 0.12 5.13 24.65
C GLU A 129 -0.51 3.95 25.38
N GLN A 130 0.17 2.81 25.44
CA GLN A 130 -0.34 1.63 26.15
C GLN A 130 -0.53 1.91 27.65
N ALA A 131 0.42 2.56 28.30
CA ALA A 131 0.32 2.93 29.72
C ALA A 131 -0.82 3.94 29.97
N GLU A 132 -1.04 4.89 29.05
CA GLU A 132 -2.16 5.82 29.10
C GLU A 132 -3.51 5.11 28.94
N ARG A 133 -3.61 4.18 27.99
CA ARG A 133 -4.82 3.35 27.77
C ARG A 133 -5.15 2.50 29.00
N GLU A 134 -4.16 1.86 29.62
CA GLU A 134 -4.33 1.07 30.85
C GLU A 134 -4.79 1.95 32.02
N THR A 135 -4.21 3.14 32.16
CA THR A 135 -4.62 4.12 33.17
C THR A 135 -6.07 4.55 32.98
N LEU A 136 -6.46 4.89 31.75
CA LEU A 136 -7.84 5.27 31.40
C LEU A 136 -8.82 4.12 31.62
N ALA A 137 -8.48 2.89 31.24
CA ALA A 137 -9.31 1.72 31.47
C ALA A 137 -9.57 1.51 32.97
N THR A 138 -8.53 1.63 33.79
CA THR A 138 -8.63 1.55 35.25
C THR A 138 -9.53 2.66 35.84
N MET A 139 -9.43 3.89 35.33
CA MET A 139 -10.30 4.99 35.75
C MET A 139 -11.77 4.73 35.40
N ILE A 140 -12.05 4.22 34.20
CA ILE A 140 -13.42 3.87 33.77
C ILE A 140 -14.00 2.78 34.66
N GLU A 141 -13.23 1.72 34.96
CA GLU A 141 -13.68 0.65 35.87
C GLU A 141 -14.01 1.19 37.27
N ASN A 142 -13.15 2.05 37.82
CA ASN A 142 -13.36 2.66 39.14
C ASN A 142 -14.57 3.62 39.17
N MET A 143 -14.87 4.29 38.06
CA MET A 143 -16.05 5.16 37.94
C MET A 143 -17.34 4.36 37.70
N GLY A 144 -17.26 3.24 36.98
CA GLY A 144 -18.40 2.36 36.71
C GLY A 144 -18.81 1.49 37.90
N GLY A 145 -17.89 1.20 38.83
CA GLY A 145 -18.17 0.47 40.08
C GLY A 145 -18.73 1.34 41.21
N ALA A 146 -18.88 2.65 41.01
CA ALA A 146 -19.41 3.60 41.99
C ALA A 146 -20.91 3.92 41.81
N ALA A 147 -21.64 3.11 41.02
CA ALA A 147 -23.07 3.23 40.76
C ALA A 147 -23.88 2.11 41.41
#